data_AF-A0A9C9XPS9-F1
#
_entry.id   AF-A0A9C9XPS9-F1
#
_cell.length_a   1.000
_cell.length_b   1.000
_cell.length_c   1.000
_cell.angle_alpha   90.00
_cell.angle_beta   90.00
_cell.angle_gamma   90.00
#
_symmetry.space_group_name_H-M   'P 1'
#
loop_
_entity.id
_entity.type
_entity.pdbx_description
1 polymer ?
#
loop_
_entity_poly.entity_id
_entity_poly.type
_entity_poly.pdbx_seq_one_letter_code
_entity_poly.pdbx_strand_id
1 'polypeptide(L)'
;MFRQNSRILRHGPACAICLLLLWPGAAGAAIRGVCFNCHTMHNSQNNEAMTFDGSTVPNDDLTRGGCFGCHARGGTSATVSLGPDTLPQVMHSGATDLAGGNFGYITGLKGSGAADNKGHNIRDLTGSDAVLYAPPGGIRQFAHDTGGNVNTDNLTCAGTNGCHGYRYAGSAYPEGIRGAHHRNVGGRLDQATEPANSYRFLMGVKGFESADWQEHASAANHNEYYGLLTPVRLGCGGAGEV
;
A
#
# COMPACT_ATOMS: atom_id res chain seq x y z
N MET A 1 -48.16 -42.94 58.67
CA MET A 1 -46.69 -42.97 58.47
C MET A 1 -46.36 -44.15 57.57
N PHE A 2 -46.43 -43.94 56.25
CA PHE A 2 -46.10 -44.95 55.23
C PHE A 2 -45.78 -44.27 53.89
N ARG A 3 -44.69 -44.75 53.28
CA ARG A 3 -44.33 -44.77 51.85
C ARG A 3 -43.87 -43.49 51.13
N GLN A 4 -42.55 -43.32 51.20
CA GLN A 4 -41.56 -43.07 50.14
C GLN A 4 -42.04 -42.66 48.73
N ASN A 5 -41.50 -41.50 48.34
CA ASN A 5 -41.51 -40.85 47.03
C ASN A 5 -40.91 -41.72 45.91
N SER A 6 -41.61 -41.77 44.77
CA SER A 6 -41.04 -42.11 43.47
C SER A 6 -41.39 -40.99 42.48
N ARG A 7 -40.40 -40.17 42.12
CA ARG A 7 -40.47 -39.33 40.92
C ARG A 7 -39.25 -39.61 40.05
N ILE A 8 -39.56 -40.26 38.94
CA ILE A 8 -38.68 -40.67 37.85
C ILE A 8 -38.19 -39.39 37.14
N LEU A 9 -36.88 -39.11 37.22
CA LEU A 9 -36.24 -38.10 36.36
C LEU A 9 -36.14 -38.66 34.93
N ARG A 10 -36.98 -38.16 34.04
CA ARG A 10 -36.86 -38.39 32.59
C ARG A 10 -35.73 -37.51 32.04
N HIS A 11 -34.73 -38.15 31.46
CA HIS A 11 -33.59 -37.50 30.81
C HIS A 11 -34.08 -36.87 29.50
N GLY A 12 -33.96 -35.55 29.37
CA GLY A 12 -34.19 -34.85 28.09
C GLY A 12 -33.06 -35.14 27.10
N PRO A 13 -33.32 -35.06 25.79
CA PRO A 13 -32.30 -35.34 24.78
C PRO A 13 -31.19 -34.29 24.90
N ALA A 14 -29.97 -34.79 25.09
CA ALA A 14 -28.75 -34.00 25.06
C ALA A 14 -28.72 -33.17 23.79
N CYS A 15 -28.82 -31.85 23.99
CA CYS A 15 -28.63 -30.83 22.98
C CYS A 15 -27.22 -31.02 22.40
N ALA A 16 -27.13 -31.69 21.24
CA ALA A 16 -25.92 -31.75 20.44
C ALA A 16 -25.68 -30.35 19.86
N ILE A 17 -25.18 -29.44 20.70
CA ILE A 17 -24.60 -28.18 20.28
C ILE A 17 -23.32 -28.58 19.56
N CYS A 18 -23.46 -28.77 18.26
CA CYS A 18 -22.35 -28.82 17.31
C CYS A 18 -21.61 -27.49 17.46
N LEU A 19 -20.52 -27.51 18.24
CA LEU A 19 -19.53 -26.45 18.29
C LEU A 19 -18.87 -26.41 16.90
N LEU A 20 -19.57 -25.81 15.94
CA LEU A 20 -18.98 -25.25 14.74
C LEU A 20 -18.06 -24.13 15.22
N LEU A 21 -16.85 -24.52 15.60
CA LEU A 21 -15.72 -23.61 15.76
C LEU A 21 -15.63 -22.84 14.45
N LEU A 22 -16.18 -21.63 14.48
CA LEU A 22 -15.95 -20.57 13.52
C LEU A 22 -14.44 -20.37 13.49
N TRP A 23 -13.78 -21.10 12.59
CA TRP A 23 -12.40 -20.84 12.24
C TRP A 23 -12.41 -19.44 11.64
N PRO A 24 -11.93 -18.40 12.35
CA PRO A 24 -11.78 -17.11 11.71
C PRO A 24 -10.71 -17.37 10.64
N GLY A 25 -11.09 -17.25 9.37
CA GLY A 25 -10.11 -17.25 8.30
C GLY A 25 -9.03 -16.25 8.69
N ALA A 26 -7.77 -16.67 8.69
CA ALA A 26 -6.68 -15.78 9.07
C ALA A 26 -6.71 -14.57 8.13
N ALA A 27 -7.19 -13.44 8.61
CA ALA A 27 -7.05 -12.17 7.93
C ALA A 27 -5.56 -11.83 7.98
N GLY A 28 -4.84 -12.21 6.94
CA GLY A 28 -3.44 -11.87 6.80
C GLY A 28 -3.30 -10.36 6.62
N ALA A 29 -2.57 -9.71 7.52
CA ALA A 29 -2.05 -8.38 7.30
C ALA A 29 -0.61 -8.48 6.74
N ALA A 30 -0.25 -7.59 5.82
CA ALA A 30 1.13 -7.50 5.35
C ALA A 30 2.05 -6.97 6.46
N ILE A 31 1.50 -6.13 7.34
CA ILE A 31 2.17 -5.65 8.55
C ILE A 31 1.82 -6.59 9.71
N ARG A 32 2.84 -7.28 10.23
CA ARG A 32 2.76 -8.30 11.28
C ARG A 32 3.62 -7.96 12.49
N GLY A 33 4.54 -7.01 12.35
CA GLY A 33 5.43 -6.58 13.41
C GLY A 33 4.75 -5.76 14.51
N VAL A 34 5.55 -5.49 15.54
CA VAL A 34 5.21 -4.57 16.62
C VAL A 34 5.17 -3.14 16.10
N CYS A 35 4.19 -2.35 16.55
CA CYS A 35 3.94 -1.01 16.04
C CYS A 35 5.18 -0.09 16.07
N PHE A 36 6.04 -0.25 17.09
CA PHE A 36 7.24 0.59 17.25
C PHE A 36 8.31 0.37 16.16
N ASN A 37 8.21 -0.70 15.38
CA ASN A 37 9.07 -0.89 14.22
C ASN A 37 8.89 0.26 13.22
N CYS A 38 7.65 0.69 13.01
CA CYS A 38 7.29 1.74 12.06
C CYS A 38 6.90 3.06 12.73
N HIS A 39 6.41 3.03 13.97
CA HIS A 39 5.88 4.18 14.69
C HIS A 39 6.73 4.60 15.88
N THR A 40 6.65 5.87 16.24
CA THR A 40 7.14 6.45 17.49
C THR A 40 6.16 7.50 17.97
N MET A 41 5.79 7.46 19.25
CA MET A 41 4.84 8.42 19.81
C MET A 41 5.49 9.76 20.14
N HIS A 42 6.78 9.75 20.48
CA HIS A 42 7.49 10.92 21.02
C HIS A 42 8.80 11.22 20.28
N ASN A 43 9.14 10.44 19.26
CA ASN A 43 10.46 10.47 18.62
C ASN A 43 11.64 10.44 19.62
N SER A 44 11.47 9.69 20.71
CA SER A 44 12.48 9.58 21.76
C SER A 44 12.41 8.21 22.42
N GLN A 45 13.52 7.49 22.41
CA GLN A 45 13.72 6.26 23.17
C GLN A 45 15.13 6.26 23.72
N ASN A 46 15.25 6.12 25.05
CA ASN A 46 16.55 6.18 25.74
C ASN A 46 17.32 7.48 25.45
N ASN A 47 16.60 8.60 25.32
CA ASN A 47 17.14 9.91 25.00
C ASN A 47 17.75 10.04 23.59
N GLU A 48 17.46 9.09 22.70
CA GLU A 48 17.85 9.10 21.29
C GLU A 48 16.63 9.26 20.37
N ALA A 49 16.84 9.89 19.22
CA ALA A 49 15.82 10.02 18.18
C ALA A 49 15.41 8.63 17.65
N MET A 50 14.13 8.46 17.35
CA MET A 50 13.59 7.19 16.83
C MET A 50 13.39 7.19 15.31
N THR A 51 13.44 8.35 14.66
CA THR A 51 13.36 8.46 13.20
C THR A 51 14.49 7.69 12.52
N PHE A 52 14.26 7.24 11.28
CA PHE A 52 15.25 6.49 10.52
C PHE A 52 16.42 7.34 10.01
N ASP A 53 16.25 8.66 9.93
CA ASP A 53 17.28 9.62 9.55
C ASP A 53 17.98 10.26 10.77
N GLY A 54 17.59 9.89 12.00
CA GLY A 54 18.12 10.45 13.24
C GLY A 54 17.66 11.88 13.55
N SER A 55 16.71 12.43 12.79
CA SER A 55 16.11 13.73 13.07
C SER A 55 15.41 13.76 14.43
N THR A 56 15.63 14.83 15.20
CA THR A 56 14.90 15.07 16.47
C THR A 56 13.49 15.59 16.25
N VAL A 57 13.14 15.97 15.00
CA VAL A 57 11.79 16.41 14.64
C VAL A 57 10.90 15.18 14.41
N PRO A 58 9.75 15.06 15.11
CA PRO A 58 8.80 13.99 14.85
C PRO A 58 8.25 14.05 13.42
N ASN A 59 8.08 12.90 12.77
CA ASN A 59 7.36 12.83 11.51
C ASN A 59 5.84 12.87 11.74
N ASP A 60 5.12 13.20 10.67
CA ASP A 60 3.67 13.05 10.61
C ASP A 60 3.23 11.61 10.88
N ASP A 61 1.99 11.48 11.34
CA ASP A 61 1.31 10.20 11.62
C ASP A 61 2.10 9.28 12.59
N LEU A 62 2.94 9.89 13.44
CA LEU A 62 3.74 9.22 14.46
C LEU A 62 4.63 8.14 13.85
N THR A 63 5.09 8.34 12.62
CA THR A 63 5.94 7.39 11.91
C THR A 63 7.42 7.64 12.20
N ARG A 64 8.23 6.59 12.09
CA ARG A 64 9.70 6.69 12.16
C ARG A 64 10.31 7.17 10.84
N GLY A 65 9.51 7.24 9.78
CA GLY A 65 9.87 7.90 8.53
C GLY A 65 8.66 8.00 7.60
N GLY A 66 8.67 9.03 6.76
CA GLY A 66 7.71 9.16 5.66
C GLY A 66 7.94 8.13 4.54
N CYS A 67 7.31 8.35 3.38
CA CYS A 67 7.42 7.46 2.22
C CYS A 67 8.88 7.15 1.88
N PHE A 68 9.75 8.16 1.80
CA PHE A 68 11.14 7.98 1.41
C PHE A 68 12.00 7.37 2.52
N GLY A 69 11.74 7.75 3.78
CA GLY A 69 12.44 7.19 4.94
C GLY A 69 12.23 5.68 5.09
N CYS A 70 11.11 5.15 4.57
CA CYS A 70 10.79 3.73 4.57
C CYS A 70 11.12 3.02 3.25
N HIS A 71 10.73 3.62 2.12
CA HIS A 71 10.74 2.98 0.80
C HIS A 71 11.86 3.47 -0.14
N ALA A 72 12.65 4.46 0.22
CA ALA A 72 13.72 4.99 -0.61
C ALA A 72 15.03 5.12 0.16
N ARG A 73 15.40 4.06 0.89
CA ARG A 73 16.61 4.08 1.75
C ARG A 73 17.92 4.00 0.96
N GLY A 74 17.87 3.84 -0.37
CA GLY A 74 19.03 3.88 -1.26
C GLY A 74 20.00 2.70 -1.09
N GLY A 75 19.56 1.60 -0.47
CA GLY A 75 20.37 0.41 -0.24
C GLY A 75 20.62 -0.43 -1.50
N THR A 76 21.25 -1.59 -1.32
CA THR A 76 21.59 -2.53 -2.40
C THR A 76 20.52 -3.61 -2.64
N SER A 77 19.31 -3.43 -2.11
CA SER A 77 18.24 -4.42 -2.15
C SER A 77 16.91 -3.80 -2.56
N ALA A 78 16.12 -4.54 -3.32
CA ALA A 78 14.77 -4.18 -3.72
C ALA A 78 13.76 -4.27 -2.56
N THR A 79 14.15 -4.92 -1.48
CA THR A 79 13.38 -5.09 -0.25
C THR A 79 14.27 -4.85 0.97
N VAL A 80 13.67 -4.35 2.06
CA VAL A 80 14.35 -4.14 3.35
C VAL A 80 13.49 -4.74 4.46
N SER A 81 14.11 -5.54 5.32
CA SER A 81 13.45 -6.07 6.52
C SER A 81 13.41 -5.04 7.64
N LEU A 82 12.27 -4.92 8.29
CA LEU A 82 12.04 -4.07 9.45
C LEU A 82 11.33 -4.91 10.53
N GLY A 83 12.11 -5.55 11.38
CA GLY A 83 11.61 -6.60 12.26
C GLY A 83 11.10 -7.80 11.42
N PRO A 84 9.88 -8.31 11.65
CA PRO A 84 9.31 -9.39 10.85
C PRO A 84 8.69 -8.91 9.52
N ASP A 85 8.59 -7.59 9.32
CA ASP A 85 7.98 -7.01 8.13
C ASP A 85 9.02 -6.81 7.02
N THR A 86 8.59 -6.91 5.77
CA THR A 86 9.42 -6.63 4.59
C THR A 86 8.84 -5.45 3.84
N LEU A 87 9.68 -4.46 3.55
CA LEU A 87 9.29 -3.22 2.89
C LEU A 87 9.85 -3.18 1.47
N PRO A 88 9.02 -2.99 0.43
CA PRO A 88 9.51 -2.77 -0.92
C PRO A 88 10.26 -1.45 -1.00
N GLN A 89 11.38 -1.42 -1.72
CA GLN A 89 12.15 -0.21 -1.98
C GLN A 89 11.87 0.29 -3.40
N VAL A 90 11.45 1.54 -3.51
CA VAL A 90 11.23 2.26 -4.79
C VAL A 90 12.49 2.96 -5.28
N MET A 91 13.56 3.02 -4.48
CA MET A 91 14.86 3.55 -4.87
C MET A 91 15.99 2.73 -4.24
N HIS A 92 16.77 2.03 -5.07
CA HIS A 92 17.89 1.19 -4.63
C HIS A 92 18.91 0.97 -5.77
N SER A 93 20.10 0.48 -5.43
CA SER A 93 21.15 0.07 -6.37
C SER A 93 21.20 -1.44 -6.62
N GLY A 94 20.34 -2.21 -5.95
CA GLY A 94 20.24 -3.68 -6.10
C GLY A 94 20.01 -4.14 -7.53
N ALA A 95 20.44 -5.36 -7.84
CA ALA A 95 20.42 -5.92 -9.19
C ALA A 95 18.99 -6.10 -9.74
N THR A 96 18.10 -6.67 -8.94
CA THR A 96 16.70 -6.92 -9.28
C THR A 96 15.84 -5.71 -8.94
N ASP A 97 14.92 -5.33 -9.82
CA ASP A 97 13.89 -4.32 -9.53
C ASP A 97 12.54 -5.02 -9.27
N LEU A 98 11.70 -4.40 -8.45
CA LEU A 98 10.30 -4.81 -8.31
C LEU A 98 9.50 -4.37 -9.55
N ALA A 99 8.32 -4.96 -9.74
CA ALA A 99 7.45 -4.62 -10.88
C ALA A 99 6.94 -3.17 -10.89
N GLY A 100 7.15 -2.40 -9.81
CA GLY A 100 6.90 -0.95 -9.78
C GLY A 100 7.98 -0.11 -10.47
N GLY A 101 9.12 -0.69 -10.83
CA GLY A 101 10.29 0.05 -11.29
C GLY A 101 11.13 0.60 -10.13
N ASN A 102 12.10 1.46 -10.45
CA ASN A 102 13.08 1.97 -9.49
C ASN A 102 13.50 3.41 -9.84
N PHE A 103 13.21 4.35 -8.94
CA PHE A 103 13.57 5.76 -9.10
C PHE A 103 15.10 5.99 -9.13
N GLY A 104 15.89 5.00 -8.72
CA GLY A 104 17.36 5.03 -8.85
C GLY A 104 17.85 5.21 -10.30
N TYR A 105 17.03 4.84 -11.30
CA TYR A 105 17.36 5.13 -12.70
C TYR A 105 17.33 6.62 -13.03
N ILE A 106 16.40 7.38 -12.43
CA ILE A 106 16.28 8.82 -12.62
C ILE A 106 17.47 9.54 -11.97
N THR A 107 17.80 9.17 -10.73
CA THR A 107 18.84 9.82 -9.94
C THR A 107 20.26 9.39 -10.31
N GLY A 108 20.41 8.33 -11.11
CA GLY A 108 21.72 7.76 -11.43
C GLY A 108 22.30 6.85 -10.34
N LEU A 109 21.56 6.59 -9.25
CA LEU A 109 21.89 5.55 -8.28
C LEU A 109 21.97 4.16 -8.95
N LYS A 110 21.21 3.96 -10.03
CA LYS A 110 21.19 2.74 -10.83
C LYS A 110 21.24 3.08 -12.33
N GLY A 111 21.85 2.19 -13.12
CA GLY A 111 21.93 2.32 -14.57
C GLY A 111 23.08 3.23 -15.04
N SER A 112 22.92 3.83 -16.21
CA SER A 112 23.98 4.56 -16.94
C SER A 112 24.15 6.04 -16.55
N GLY A 113 23.73 6.43 -15.34
CA GLY A 113 23.75 7.82 -14.87
C GLY A 113 22.37 8.47 -14.80
N ALA A 114 22.28 9.68 -14.25
CA ALA A 114 21.01 10.38 -14.04
C ALA A 114 20.40 10.85 -15.36
N ALA A 115 19.09 10.62 -15.55
CA ALA A 115 18.34 11.20 -16.66
C ALA A 115 16.84 11.26 -16.35
N ASP A 116 16.23 12.39 -16.69
CA ASP A 116 14.82 12.70 -16.42
C ASP A 116 13.84 11.79 -17.19
N ASN A 117 14.22 11.38 -18.40
CA ASN A 117 13.41 10.51 -19.25
C ASN A 117 13.36 9.03 -18.80
N LYS A 118 13.88 8.70 -17.61
CA LYS A 118 13.93 7.34 -17.07
C LYS A 118 12.78 6.99 -16.13
N GLY A 119 11.84 7.92 -15.91
CA GLY A 119 10.62 7.69 -15.15
C GLY A 119 9.94 8.99 -14.78
N HIS A 120 8.75 8.91 -14.18
CA HIS A 120 8.07 10.11 -13.70
C HIS A 120 8.67 10.61 -12.40
N ASN A 121 8.96 11.91 -12.34
CA ASN A 121 9.60 12.47 -11.16
C ASN A 121 8.63 12.67 -10.01
N ILE A 122 9.00 12.18 -8.83
CA ILE A 122 8.31 12.50 -7.59
C ILE A 122 8.95 13.78 -7.04
N ARG A 123 8.16 14.85 -6.91
CA ARG A 123 8.62 16.20 -6.55
C ARG A 123 9.62 16.19 -5.39
N ASP A 124 9.28 15.46 -4.32
CA ASP A 124 10.02 15.47 -3.06
C ASP A 124 11.16 14.44 -3.01
N LEU A 125 11.41 13.69 -4.10
CA LEU A 125 12.46 12.66 -4.19
C LEU A 125 13.41 12.88 -5.37
N THR A 126 12.86 13.13 -6.57
CA THR A 126 13.63 13.25 -7.81
C THR A 126 13.47 14.63 -8.47
N GLY A 127 12.65 15.52 -7.90
CA GLY A 127 12.45 16.89 -8.38
C GLY A 127 11.30 17.04 -9.37
N SER A 128 11.32 18.13 -10.15
CA SER A 128 10.36 18.39 -11.22
C SER A 128 10.66 17.51 -12.44
N ASP A 129 9.62 17.03 -13.11
CA ASP A 129 9.67 16.22 -14.33
C ASP A 129 9.80 17.13 -15.56
N ALA A 130 11.00 17.27 -16.12
CA ALA A 130 11.23 18.18 -17.24
C ALA A 130 10.79 17.60 -18.60
N VAL A 131 10.57 16.28 -18.68
CA VAL A 131 10.37 15.54 -19.94
C VAL A 131 8.99 14.91 -20.02
N LEU A 132 8.47 14.31 -18.95
CA LEU A 132 7.22 13.58 -18.93
C LEU A 132 6.11 14.41 -18.26
N TYR A 133 5.28 15.00 -19.11
CA TYR A 133 4.28 15.98 -18.67
C TYR A 133 3.16 15.44 -17.77
N ALA A 134 2.73 14.18 -17.96
CA ALA A 134 1.62 13.60 -17.20
C ALA A 134 1.86 12.10 -16.94
N PRO A 135 1.56 11.60 -15.73
CA PRO A 135 1.71 10.19 -15.42
C PRO A 135 0.72 9.31 -16.23
N PRO A 136 1.04 8.03 -16.45
CA PRO A 136 0.17 7.11 -17.18
C PRO A 136 -1.11 6.89 -16.37
N GLY A 137 -2.27 6.87 -17.04
CA GLY A 137 -3.56 6.63 -16.40
C GLY A 137 -4.28 7.88 -15.89
N GLY A 138 -3.76 9.09 -16.15
CA GLY A 138 -4.55 10.32 -16.05
C GLY A 138 -5.75 10.25 -17.00
N ILE A 139 -6.96 10.20 -16.47
CA ILE A 139 -8.19 10.12 -17.26
C ILE A 139 -8.31 11.39 -18.11
N ARG A 140 -8.44 11.25 -19.43
CA ARG A 140 -8.67 12.37 -20.35
C ARG A 140 -10.07 12.96 -20.15
N GLN A 141 -10.19 13.95 -19.28
CA GLN A 141 -11.38 14.77 -19.09
C GLN A 141 -10.97 16.24 -19.23
N PHE A 142 -11.89 17.09 -19.67
CA PHE A 142 -11.66 18.54 -19.76
C PHE A 142 -11.22 19.04 -18.36
N ALA A 143 -9.97 19.54 -18.23
CA ALA A 143 -9.20 19.86 -16.99
C ALA A 143 -8.27 18.77 -16.40
N HIS A 144 -8.28 17.54 -16.91
CA HIS A 144 -7.32 16.47 -16.56
C HIS A 144 -6.24 16.24 -17.64
N ASP A 145 -6.49 16.66 -18.88
CA ASP A 145 -5.59 16.51 -20.04
C ASP A 145 -4.39 17.48 -20.07
N THR A 146 -4.37 18.47 -19.18
CA THR A 146 -3.36 19.53 -19.14
C THR A 146 -2.55 19.50 -17.85
N GLY A 147 -2.44 18.33 -17.21
CA GLY A 147 -1.73 18.19 -15.93
C GLY A 147 -2.27 19.08 -14.80
N GLY A 148 -3.52 19.55 -14.89
CA GLY A 148 -4.07 20.49 -13.89
C GLY A 148 -4.06 19.91 -12.48
N ASN A 149 -4.36 18.61 -12.36
CA ASN A 149 -4.36 17.89 -11.09
C ASN A 149 -3.07 17.11 -10.81
N VAL A 150 -2.31 16.71 -11.83
CA VAL A 150 -0.97 16.12 -11.68
C VAL A 150 -0.14 16.58 -12.86
N ASN A 151 0.94 17.30 -12.62
CA ASN A 151 1.87 17.78 -13.62
C ASN A 151 3.30 17.50 -13.21
N THR A 152 4.20 18.02 -14.03
CA THR A 152 5.65 17.96 -13.89
C THR A 152 6.17 18.34 -12.51
N ASP A 153 5.48 19.24 -11.80
CA ASP A 153 6.05 19.87 -10.60
C ASP A 153 5.36 19.43 -9.32
N ASN A 154 4.30 18.63 -9.40
CA ASN A 154 3.45 18.33 -8.23
C ASN A 154 3.17 16.86 -7.98
N LEU A 155 3.71 15.92 -8.77
CA LEU A 155 3.54 14.49 -8.51
C LEU A 155 4.20 14.11 -7.16
N THR A 156 3.42 13.47 -6.28
CA THR A 156 3.85 13.00 -4.95
C THR A 156 3.64 11.48 -4.81
N CYS A 157 4.05 10.90 -3.68
CA CYS A 157 3.72 9.50 -3.39
C CYS A 157 2.24 9.32 -3.05
N ALA A 158 1.65 10.22 -2.26
CA ALA A 158 0.27 10.13 -1.79
C ALA A 158 -0.46 11.49 -1.83
N GLY A 159 -1.78 11.45 -1.64
CA GLY A 159 -2.65 12.63 -1.60
C GLY A 159 -3.21 13.01 -2.96
N THR A 160 -3.71 14.25 -3.10
CA THR A 160 -4.37 14.70 -4.33
C THR A 160 -3.53 14.55 -5.59
N ASN A 161 -2.25 14.87 -5.49
CA ASN A 161 -1.32 14.74 -6.61
C ASN A 161 -0.58 13.39 -6.62
N GLY A 162 -0.77 12.53 -5.61
CA GLY A 162 0.04 11.32 -5.45
C GLY A 162 -0.53 10.07 -6.09
N CYS A 163 0.31 9.08 -6.37
CA CYS A 163 -0.13 7.80 -6.93
C CYS A 163 -0.96 6.98 -5.93
N HIS A 164 -0.56 6.98 -4.66
CA HIS A 164 -1.17 6.18 -3.60
C HIS A 164 -2.23 6.95 -2.82
N GLY A 165 -3.17 6.20 -2.22
CA GLY A 165 -4.19 6.71 -1.34
C GLY A 165 -5.43 7.25 -2.06
N TYR A 166 -6.24 7.98 -1.30
CA TYR A 166 -7.43 8.65 -1.78
C TYR A 166 -7.10 10.07 -2.26
N ARG A 167 -7.22 10.31 -3.57
CA ARG A 167 -6.85 11.58 -4.22
C ARG A 167 -7.76 12.77 -3.83
N TYR A 168 -8.91 12.52 -3.25
CA TYR A 168 -9.79 13.60 -2.76
C TYR A 168 -9.64 13.87 -1.26
N ALA A 169 -8.64 13.29 -0.60
CA ALA A 169 -8.39 13.51 0.82
C ALA A 169 -7.75 14.89 1.13
N GLY A 170 -7.18 15.55 0.12
CA GLY A 170 -6.47 16.83 0.27
C GLY A 170 -4.99 16.73 -0.08
N SER A 171 -4.27 17.85 0.08
CA SER A 171 -2.87 18.02 -0.35
C SER A 171 -1.85 17.97 0.79
N ALA A 172 -2.28 17.84 2.05
CA ALA A 172 -1.34 17.65 3.16
C ALA A 172 -0.56 16.34 2.96
N TYR A 173 0.69 16.28 3.39
CA TYR A 173 1.44 15.03 3.37
C TYR A 173 1.29 14.32 4.73
N PRO A 174 1.14 12.98 4.79
CA PRO A 174 0.80 12.01 3.76
C PRO A 174 -0.72 11.75 3.68
N GLU A 175 -1.52 12.79 3.47
CA GLU A 175 -2.99 12.70 3.38
C GLU A 175 -3.43 11.69 2.29
N GLY A 176 -4.55 11.03 2.51
CA GLY A 176 -5.07 10.01 1.59
C GLY A 176 -4.55 8.58 1.83
N ILE A 177 -3.46 8.39 2.57
CA ILE A 177 -3.05 7.08 3.11
C ILE A 177 -3.08 6.99 4.64
N ARG A 178 -3.44 8.09 5.32
CA ARG A 178 -3.51 8.15 6.78
C ARG A 178 -4.42 7.07 7.37
N GLY A 179 -3.93 6.42 8.42
CA GLY A 179 -4.62 5.32 9.10
C GLY A 179 -4.67 3.99 8.33
N ALA A 180 -4.20 3.94 7.09
CA ALA A 180 -4.22 2.73 6.28
C ALA A 180 -3.04 1.80 6.64
N HIS A 181 -3.35 0.52 6.79
CA HIS A 181 -2.38 -0.58 6.81
C HIS A 181 -2.80 -1.57 5.72
N HIS A 182 -1.86 -2.18 5.00
CA HIS A 182 -2.18 -3.21 4.01
C HIS A 182 -3.00 -4.34 4.64
N ARG A 183 -4.27 -4.47 4.23
CA ARG A 183 -5.19 -5.52 4.69
C ARG A 183 -5.12 -6.80 3.86
N ASN A 184 -4.23 -6.83 2.86
CA ASN A 184 -4.01 -7.94 1.96
C ASN A 184 -2.56 -8.41 2.04
N VAL A 185 -2.35 -9.73 1.92
CA VAL A 185 -1.02 -10.36 1.81
C VAL A 185 -0.97 -11.05 0.47
N GLY A 186 -0.66 -10.28 -0.57
CA GLY A 186 -0.72 -10.75 -1.94
C GLY A 186 -2.10 -11.31 -2.33
N GLY A 187 -2.16 -11.98 -3.47
CA GLY A 187 -3.37 -12.60 -3.98
C GLY A 187 -4.32 -11.62 -4.66
N ARG A 188 -5.52 -12.13 -4.96
CA ARG A 188 -6.56 -11.38 -5.66
C ARG A 188 -7.21 -10.34 -4.76
N LEU A 189 -7.30 -9.11 -5.26
CA LEU A 189 -7.96 -7.96 -4.66
C LEU A 189 -9.16 -7.60 -5.52
N ASP A 190 -10.31 -8.17 -5.18
CA ASP A 190 -11.57 -7.95 -5.89
C ASP A 190 -12.44 -6.85 -5.25
N GLN A 191 -12.06 -6.38 -4.05
CA GLN A 191 -12.63 -5.22 -3.38
C GLN A 191 -11.58 -4.12 -3.26
N ALA A 192 -11.92 -2.90 -3.67
CA ALA A 192 -11.02 -1.75 -3.66
C ALA A 192 -11.79 -0.50 -3.18
N THR A 193 -12.32 -0.57 -1.98
CA THR A 193 -13.23 0.43 -1.40
C THR A 193 -12.55 1.36 -0.40
N GLU A 194 -11.33 1.05 -0.01
CA GLU A 194 -10.49 1.81 0.92
C GLU A 194 -9.04 1.75 0.44
N PRO A 195 -8.16 2.72 0.79
CA PRO A 195 -6.75 2.62 0.46
C PRO A 195 -6.15 1.28 0.95
N ALA A 196 -6.53 0.86 2.17
CA ALA A 196 -6.03 -0.34 2.82
C ALA A 196 -6.33 -1.67 2.11
N ASN A 197 -7.38 -1.75 1.27
CA ASN A 197 -7.75 -2.96 0.52
C ASN A 197 -7.60 -2.80 -1.00
N SER A 198 -7.18 -1.63 -1.48
CA SER A 198 -6.98 -1.40 -2.90
C SER A 198 -5.57 -1.81 -3.33
N TYR A 199 -5.45 -2.27 -4.58
CA TYR A 199 -4.18 -2.72 -5.16
C TYR A 199 -3.10 -1.65 -5.03
N ARG A 200 -2.01 -1.96 -4.31
CA ARG A 200 -0.89 -1.02 -4.02
C ARG A 200 -1.35 0.32 -3.42
N PHE A 201 -2.36 0.33 -2.56
CA PHE A 201 -3.01 1.55 -2.04
C PHE A 201 -3.59 2.48 -3.13
N LEU A 202 -3.76 2.04 -4.37
CA LEU A 202 -4.39 2.83 -5.42
C LEU A 202 -5.91 2.74 -5.25
N MET A 203 -6.50 3.69 -4.52
CA MET A 203 -7.93 3.65 -4.18
C MET A 203 -8.82 3.35 -5.39
N GLY A 204 -9.67 2.33 -5.29
CA GLY A 204 -10.57 1.91 -6.38
C GLY A 204 -9.98 0.89 -7.35
N VAL A 205 -8.67 0.62 -7.30
CA VAL A 205 -8.00 -0.30 -8.21
C VAL A 205 -8.03 -1.71 -7.65
N LYS A 206 -8.63 -2.63 -8.42
CA LYS A 206 -8.60 -4.07 -8.21
C LYS A 206 -7.40 -4.69 -8.94
N GLY A 207 -6.93 -5.85 -8.48
CA GLY A 207 -5.79 -6.51 -9.11
C GLY A 207 -5.40 -7.82 -8.45
N PHE A 208 -4.22 -8.32 -8.78
CA PHE A 208 -3.55 -9.41 -8.09
C PHE A 208 -2.16 -8.94 -7.67
N GLU A 209 -1.87 -8.98 -6.38
CA GLU A 209 -0.56 -8.63 -5.84
C GLU A 209 0.26 -9.88 -5.62
N SER A 210 1.42 -9.97 -6.26
CA SER A 210 2.33 -11.06 -5.95
C SER A 210 2.86 -10.93 -4.52
N ALA A 211 3.06 -12.05 -3.84
CA ALA A 211 3.50 -12.11 -2.44
C ALA A 211 4.89 -11.48 -2.21
N ASP A 212 5.73 -11.39 -3.24
CA ASP A 212 7.07 -10.78 -3.20
C ASP A 212 7.15 -9.48 -3.99
N TRP A 213 6.02 -8.83 -4.26
CA TRP A 213 5.92 -7.67 -5.16
C TRP A 213 6.50 -7.91 -6.56
N GLN A 214 6.58 -9.19 -6.96
CA GLN A 214 7.17 -9.65 -8.20
C GLN A 214 8.68 -9.36 -8.28
N GLU A 215 9.40 -9.53 -7.17
CA GLU A 215 10.86 -9.58 -7.17
C GLU A 215 11.38 -10.72 -8.07
N HIS A 216 10.71 -11.88 -8.06
CA HIS A 216 11.11 -13.05 -8.85
C HIS A 216 10.14 -13.32 -10.01
N ALA A 217 10.11 -12.41 -10.98
CA ALA A 217 9.19 -12.47 -12.13
C ALA A 217 9.25 -13.82 -12.86
N SER A 218 8.08 -14.44 -13.03
CA SER A 218 7.90 -15.65 -13.85
C SER A 218 6.46 -15.73 -14.35
N ALA A 219 6.15 -16.69 -15.22
CA ALA A 219 4.78 -16.92 -15.68
C ALA A 219 3.79 -17.16 -14.52
N ALA A 220 4.26 -17.69 -13.38
CA ALA A 220 3.44 -17.93 -12.18
C ALA A 220 3.64 -16.88 -11.08
N ASN A 221 4.62 -15.97 -11.23
CA ASN A 221 4.90 -14.90 -10.28
C ASN A 221 4.85 -13.57 -11.01
N HIS A 222 3.67 -12.96 -11.05
CA HIS A 222 3.49 -11.62 -11.55
C HIS A 222 2.31 -10.93 -10.89
N ASN A 223 2.36 -9.60 -10.95
CA ASN A 223 1.27 -8.73 -10.61
C ASN A 223 0.30 -8.62 -11.79
N GLU A 224 -0.99 -8.48 -11.48
CA GLU A 224 -2.02 -8.32 -12.50
C GLU A 224 -2.91 -7.13 -12.17
N TYR A 225 -3.31 -6.38 -13.19
CA TYR A 225 -4.36 -5.38 -13.07
C TYR A 225 -5.70 -6.01 -13.43
N TYR A 226 -6.75 -5.65 -12.70
CA TYR A 226 -8.09 -6.12 -13.02
C TYR A 226 -8.57 -5.47 -14.32
N GLY A 227 -8.62 -6.26 -15.40
CA GLY A 227 -9.19 -5.85 -16.67
C GLY A 227 -10.70 -6.08 -16.71
N LEU A 228 -11.41 -5.18 -17.39
CA LEU A 228 -12.80 -5.42 -17.80
C LEU A 228 -12.83 -6.06 -19.17
N LEU A 229 -13.80 -6.96 -19.40
CA LEU A 229 -14.03 -7.59 -20.71
C LEU A 229 -14.45 -6.55 -21.77
N THR A 230 -15.11 -5.49 -21.32
CA THR A 230 -15.56 -4.37 -22.14
C THR A 230 -14.79 -3.11 -21.73
N PRO A 231 -14.25 -2.33 -22.69
CA PRO A 231 -13.65 -1.04 -22.37
C PRO A 231 -14.66 -0.14 -21.66
N VAL A 232 -14.23 0.53 -20.59
CA VAL A 232 -15.04 1.55 -19.92
C VAL A 232 -15.36 2.65 -20.92
N ARG A 233 -16.65 2.87 -21.18
CA ARG A 233 -17.10 4.09 -21.87
C ARG A 233 -17.15 5.23 -20.86
N LEU A 234 -16.19 6.13 -20.96
CA LEU A 234 -16.20 7.37 -20.18
C LEU A 234 -17.37 8.24 -20.67
N GLY A 235 -18.31 8.55 -19.77
CA GLY A 235 -19.40 9.49 -20.00
C GLY A 235 -19.46 10.54 -18.89
N CYS A 236 -20.22 11.62 -19.11
CA CYS A 236 -20.36 12.72 -18.16
C CYS A 236 -21.00 12.33 -16.80
N GLY A 237 -21.49 11.09 -16.66
CA GLY A 237 -22.02 10.52 -15.42
C GLY A 237 -21.05 9.60 -14.67
N GLY A 238 -19.79 9.53 -15.08
CA GLY A 238 -18.81 8.57 -14.56
C GLY A 238 -18.81 7.24 -15.33
N ALA A 239 -17.85 6.38 -14.99
CA ALA A 239 -17.72 5.04 -15.55
C ALA A 239 -18.88 4.16 -15.04
N GLY A 240 -19.87 3.90 -15.89
CA GLY A 240 -20.83 2.83 -15.66
C GLY A 240 -20.25 1.52 -16.18
N GLU A 241 -20.22 0.49 -15.34
CA GLU A 241 -20.07 -0.89 -15.80
C GLU A 241 -21.32 -1.22 -16.66
N VAL A 242 -21.10 -1.72 -17.88
CA VAL A 242 -22.16 -2.24 -18.76
C VAL A 242 -22.17 -3.76 -18.69
#